data_AF-A0AAQ1A5A2-F1
#
_entry.id   AF-A0AAQ1A5A2-F1
#
_cell.length_a   1.000
_cell.length_b   1.000
_cell.length_c   1.000
_cell.angle_alpha   90.00
_cell.angle_beta   90.00
_cell.angle_gamma   90.00
#
_symmetry.space_group_name_H-M   'P 1'
#
loop_
_entity.id
_entity.type
_entity.pdbx_description
1 polymer ?
#
loop_
_entity_poly.entity_id
_entity_poly.type
_entity_poly.pdbx_seq_one_letter_code
_entity_poly.pdbx_strand_id
1 'polypeptide(L)'
;MSKSLNARCIRRWEVEFKPLCDSKVNPYWRKRDLRGYIREAALTTAYNMVESMAENNAKFDYEGTTIGWSPEFSAWYNERREHYLKEAREYLNEDATNEEIDEEIENELEAWND
;
A
#
# COMPACT_ATOMS: atom_id res chain seq x y z
N MET A 1 -19.41 0.12 9.32
CA MET A 1 -18.09 0.77 9.31
C MET A 1 -17.09 -0.26 8.81
N SER A 2 -16.62 -0.12 7.57
CA SER A 2 -15.45 -0.88 7.12
C SER A 2 -14.24 -0.44 7.97
N LYS A 3 -13.28 -1.33 8.16
CA LYS A 3 -12.01 -0.95 8.81
C LYS A 3 -11.20 -0.12 7.82
N SER A 4 -10.45 0.86 8.31
CA SER A 4 -9.54 1.64 7.44
C SER A 4 -8.53 0.74 6.73
N LEU A 5 -8.08 1.16 5.55
CA LEU A 5 -7.05 0.51 4.76
C LEU A 5 -5.84 0.17 5.62
N ASN A 6 -5.33 1.13 6.39
CA ASN A 6 -4.19 0.93 7.30
C ASN A 6 -4.42 -0.24 8.27
N ALA A 7 -5.60 -0.31 8.90
CA ALA A 7 -5.90 -1.39 9.85
C ALA A 7 -6.00 -2.75 9.15
N ARG A 8 -6.44 -2.76 7.89
CA ARG A 8 -6.51 -3.97 7.06
C ARG A 8 -5.12 -4.41 6.60
N CYS A 9 -4.30 -3.52 6.04
CA CYS A 9 -2.91 -3.81 5.68
C CYS A 9 -2.10 -4.32 6.87
N ILE A 10 -2.19 -3.67 8.05
CA ILE A 10 -1.54 -4.17 9.28
C ILE A 10 -1.98 -5.60 9.57
N ARG A 11 -3.29 -5.88 9.47
CA ARG A 11 -3.80 -7.22 9.76
C ARG A 11 -3.31 -8.26 8.76
N ARG A 12 -3.23 -7.91 7.47
CA ARG A 12 -2.77 -8.82 6.41
C ARG A 12 -1.27 -9.12 6.56
N TRP A 13 -0.43 -8.10 6.74
CA TRP A 13 0.98 -8.26 7.06
C TRP A 13 1.23 -9.08 8.32
N GLU A 14 0.45 -8.85 9.38
CA GLU A 14 0.54 -9.68 10.59
C GLU A 14 0.19 -11.14 10.32
N VAL A 15 -0.79 -11.43 9.46
CA VAL A 15 -1.15 -12.81 9.10
C VAL A 15 -0.01 -13.47 8.32
N GLU A 16 0.56 -12.77 7.34
CA GLU A 16 1.64 -13.25 6.48
C GLU A 16 2.93 -13.53 7.27
N PHE A 17 3.32 -12.62 8.17
CA PHE A 17 4.58 -12.76 8.91
C PHE A 17 4.49 -13.54 10.21
N LYS A 18 3.28 -13.83 10.72
CA LYS A 18 3.12 -14.61 11.96
C LYS A 18 3.87 -15.95 11.95
N PRO A 19 3.79 -16.80 10.90
CA PRO A 19 4.58 -18.04 10.85
C PRO A 19 6.09 -17.79 10.81
N LEU A 20 6.54 -16.72 10.14
CA LEU A 20 7.95 -16.37 10.02
C LEU A 20 8.54 -15.85 11.34
N CYS A 21 7.75 -15.13 12.15
CA CYS A 21 8.18 -14.59 13.44
C CYS A 21 8.14 -15.61 14.60
N ASP A 22 7.88 -16.90 14.33
CA ASP A 22 8.05 -17.95 15.32
C ASP A 22 9.54 -18.28 15.49
N SER A 23 10.07 -18.04 16.69
CA SER A 23 11.46 -18.31 17.03
C SER A 23 11.88 -19.77 16.88
N LYS A 24 10.92 -20.69 16.81
CA LYS A 24 11.17 -22.11 16.53
C LYS A 24 11.40 -22.40 15.04
N VAL A 25 10.94 -21.51 14.16
CA VAL A 25 11.01 -21.64 12.70
C VAL A 25 12.11 -20.76 12.13
N ASN A 26 12.23 -19.52 12.60
CA ASN A 26 13.18 -18.54 12.07
C ASN A 26 14.12 -17.99 13.16
N PRO A 27 15.45 -18.03 12.96
CA PRO A 27 16.41 -17.49 13.93
C PRO A 27 16.52 -15.96 13.91
N TYR A 28 16.05 -15.30 12.85
CA TYR A 28 16.17 -13.85 12.65
C TYR A 28 14.90 -13.12 13.08
N TRP A 29 13.76 -13.50 12.53
CA TRP A 29 12.48 -12.85 12.81
C TRP A 29 11.91 -13.26 14.17
N ARG A 30 11.42 -12.28 14.92
CA ARG A 30 10.88 -12.43 16.27
C ARG A 30 9.50 -11.81 16.38
N LYS A 31 8.71 -12.25 17.37
CA LYS A 31 7.37 -11.69 17.67
C LYS A 31 7.35 -10.18 17.90
N ARG A 32 8.47 -9.57 18.30
CA ARG A 32 8.57 -8.10 18.46
C ARG A 32 8.54 -7.38 17.11
N ASP A 33 9.03 -8.02 16.05
CA ASP A 33 9.15 -7.41 14.72
C ASP A 33 7.79 -7.28 14.05
N LEU A 34 6.82 -8.15 14.40
CA LEU A 34 5.41 -8.00 14.03
C LEU A 34 4.82 -6.65 14.45
N ARG A 35 5.28 -6.09 15.58
CA ARG A 35 4.80 -4.80 16.12
C ARG A 35 5.68 -3.62 15.73
N GLY A 36 6.89 -3.88 15.25
CA GLY A 36 7.85 -2.88 14.78
C GLY A 36 7.86 -2.86 13.26
N TYR A 37 8.93 -3.41 12.69
CA TYR A 37 9.19 -3.36 11.25
C TYR A 37 8.02 -3.81 10.37
N ILE A 38 7.33 -4.91 10.70
CA ILE A 38 6.21 -5.41 9.90
C ILE A 38 5.00 -4.47 9.95
N ARG A 39 4.79 -3.81 11.09
CA ARG A 39 3.74 -2.78 11.19
C ARG A 39 4.08 -1.56 10.33
N GLU A 40 5.35 -1.16 10.29
CA GLU A 40 5.81 -0.05 9.44
C GLU A 40 5.68 -0.40 7.97
N ALA A 41 6.11 -1.60 7.55
CA ALA A 41 5.91 -2.11 6.20
C ALA A 41 4.43 -2.05 5.81
N ALA A 42 3.53 -2.52 6.67
CA ALA A 42 2.09 -2.45 6.41
C ALA A 42 1.52 -1.05 6.22
N LEU A 43 2.08 -0.05 6.91
CA LEU A 43 1.68 1.34 6.73
C LEU A 43 2.24 1.91 5.43
N THR A 44 3.45 1.49 5.05
CA THR A 44 4.05 1.81 3.75
C THR A 44 3.24 1.22 2.60
N THR A 45 2.81 -0.04 2.67
CA THR A 45 1.92 -0.64 1.66
C THR A 45 0.63 0.16 1.52
N ALA A 46 -0.05 0.48 2.63
CA ALA A 46 -1.26 1.28 2.61
C ALA A 46 -1.04 2.71 2.08
N TYR A 47 0.16 3.25 2.25
CA TYR A 47 0.56 4.54 1.68
C TYR A 47 0.75 4.42 0.17
N ASN A 48 1.54 3.44 -0.29
CA ASN A 48 1.82 3.17 -1.70
C ASN A 48 0.55 2.89 -2.51
N MET A 49 -0.37 2.09 -1.97
CA MET A 49 -1.67 1.82 -2.61
C MET A 49 -2.46 3.12 -2.89
N VAL A 50 -2.49 4.05 -1.93
CA VAL A 50 -3.21 5.31 -2.10
C VAL A 50 -2.48 6.26 -3.04
N GLU A 51 -1.15 6.34 -2.95
CA GLU A 51 -0.35 7.15 -3.88
C GLU A 51 -0.50 6.67 -5.32
N SER A 52 -0.38 5.35 -5.55
CA SER A 52 -0.51 4.75 -6.87
C SER A 52 -1.91 4.97 -7.46
N MET A 53 -2.96 4.73 -6.68
CA MET A 53 -4.33 5.00 -7.14
C MET A 53 -4.57 6.48 -7.43
N ALA A 54 -4.10 7.38 -6.55
CA ALA A 54 -4.25 8.82 -6.75
C ALA A 54 -3.53 9.29 -8.03
N GLU A 55 -2.31 8.81 -8.26
CA GLU A 55 -1.53 9.13 -9.45
C GLU A 55 -2.20 8.57 -10.72
N ASN A 56 -2.65 7.31 -10.69
CA ASN A 56 -3.33 6.67 -11.81
C ASN A 56 -4.62 7.40 -12.19
N ASN A 57 -5.44 7.77 -11.20
CA ASN A 57 -6.66 8.53 -11.42
C ASN A 57 -6.36 9.92 -12.00
N ALA A 58 -5.38 10.62 -11.43
CA ALA A 58 -4.95 11.92 -11.92
C ALA A 58 -4.41 11.86 -13.35
N LYS A 59 -3.61 10.83 -13.67
CA LYS A 59 -3.04 10.63 -15.00
C LYS A 59 -4.14 10.33 -16.02
N PHE A 60 -5.12 9.51 -15.62
CA PHE A 60 -6.27 9.19 -16.47
C PHE A 60 -7.12 10.44 -16.75
N ASP A 61 -7.36 11.30 -15.75
CA ASP A 61 -8.08 12.56 -15.96
C ASP A 61 -7.32 13.55 -16.85
N TYR A 62 -5.98 13.56 -16.78
CA TYR A 62 -5.14 14.47 -17.55
C TYR A 62 -4.99 14.05 -19.03
N GLU A 63 -4.77 12.76 -19.29
CA GLU A 63 -4.38 12.24 -20.63
C GLU A 63 -5.16 10.99 -21.09
N GLY A 64 -6.11 10.48 -20.31
CA GLY A 64 -6.90 9.28 -20.65
C GLY A 64 -6.11 7.96 -20.58
N THR A 65 -4.94 7.97 -19.95
CA THR A 65 -4.04 6.82 -19.76
C THR A 65 -3.56 6.79 -18.32
N THR A 66 -3.04 5.65 -17.84
CA THR A 66 -2.32 5.55 -16.55
C THR A 66 -0.82 5.41 -16.74
N ILE A 67 -0.34 5.40 -17.99
CA ILE A 67 1.04 5.09 -18.33
C ILE A 67 1.80 6.37 -18.72
N GLY A 68 3.02 6.48 -18.20
CA GLY A 68 4.00 7.47 -18.63
C GLY A 68 3.96 8.76 -17.81
N TRP A 69 5.12 9.40 -17.71
CA TRP A 69 5.33 10.59 -16.91
C TRP A 69 5.82 11.76 -17.76
N SER A 70 5.26 12.95 -17.50
CA SER A 70 5.71 14.20 -18.10
C SER A 70 5.89 15.28 -17.02
N PRO A 71 6.87 16.19 -17.17
CA PRO A 71 7.00 17.34 -16.27
C PRO A 71 5.72 18.19 -16.18
N GLU A 72 4.96 18.30 -17.27
CA GLU A 72 3.70 19.03 -17.34
C GLU A 72 2.63 18.37 -16.46
N PHE A 73 2.50 17.04 -16.56
CA PHE A 73 1.63 16.26 -15.68
C PHE A 73 2.05 16.42 -14.21
N SER A 74 3.36 16.34 -13.91
CA SER A 74 3.89 16.53 -12.56
C SER A 74 3.41 17.84 -11.93
N ALA A 75 3.62 18.96 -12.63
CA ALA A 75 3.23 20.27 -12.15
C ALA A 75 1.71 20.36 -11.95
N TRP A 76 0.95 19.84 -12.91
CA TRP A 76 -0.51 19.82 -12.86
C TRP A 76 -1.05 18.97 -11.70
N TYR A 77 -0.47 17.79 -11.48
CA TYR A 77 -0.84 16.87 -10.40
C TYR A 77 -0.48 17.44 -9.04
N ASN A 78 0.69 18.05 -8.88
CA ASN A 78 1.11 18.64 -7.61
C ASN A 78 0.12 19.68 -7.07
N GLU A 79 -0.53 20.46 -7.93
CA GLU A 79 -1.57 21.42 -7.54
C GLU A 79 -2.88 20.74 -7.07
N ARG A 80 -3.11 19.47 -7.44
CA ARG A 80 -4.36 18.72 -7.22
C ARG A 80 -4.18 17.48 -6.35
N ARG A 81 -2.93 17.18 -5.97
CA ARG A 81 -2.52 15.91 -5.35
C ARG A 81 -3.31 15.58 -4.10
N GLU A 82 -3.56 16.57 -3.23
CA GLU A 82 -4.31 16.35 -2.00
C GLU A 82 -5.76 15.89 -2.25
N HIS A 83 -6.39 16.36 -3.34
CA HIS A 83 -7.74 15.96 -3.72
C HIS A 83 -7.76 14.49 -4.14
N TYR A 84 -6.87 14.09 -5.06
CA TYR A 84 -6.77 12.70 -5.52
C TYR A 84 -6.38 11.74 -4.40
N LEU A 85 -5.46 12.13 -3.50
CA LEU A 85 -5.10 11.31 -2.35
C LEU A 85 -6.27 11.09 -1.40
N LYS A 86 -7.10 12.12 -1.21
CA LYS A 86 -8.30 12.01 -0.38
C LYS A 86 -9.29 11.04 -1.00
N GLU A 87 -9.61 11.19 -2.28
CA GLU A 87 -10.55 10.31 -2.98
C GLU A 87 -10.06 8.87 -3.03
N ALA A 88 -8.79 8.65 -3.36
CA ALA A 88 -8.18 7.32 -3.35
C ALA A 88 -8.23 6.68 -1.95
N ARG A 89 -7.99 7.46 -0.89
CA ARG A 89 -8.09 6.97 0.49
C ARG A 89 -9.53 6.60 0.87
N GLU A 90 -10.51 7.42 0.50
CA GLU A 90 -11.93 7.17 0.74
C GLU A 90 -12.36 5.88 0.02
N TYR A 91 -12.05 5.77 -1.28
CA TYR A 91 -12.32 4.57 -2.07
C TYR A 91 -11.66 3.32 -1.48
N LEU A 92 -10.35 3.33 -1.23
CA LEU A 92 -9.65 2.15 -0.73
C LEU A 92 -10.05 1.74 0.70
N ASN A 93 -10.57 2.67 1.51
CA ASN A 93 -11.15 2.32 2.80
C ASN A 93 -12.47 1.53 2.65
N GLU A 94 -13.23 1.79 1.60
CA GLU A 94 -14.55 1.21 1.36
C GLU A 94 -14.45 -0.07 0.51
N ASP A 95 -13.72 0.00 -0.59
CA ASP A 95 -13.84 -0.94 -1.70
C ASP A 95 -12.62 -1.85 -1.91
N ALA A 96 -11.43 -1.51 -1.39
CA ALA A 96 -10.27 -2.39 -1.51
C ALA A 96 -10.63 -3.78 -1.00
N THR A 97 -10.18 -4.85 -1.63
CA THR A 97 -10.40 -6.24 -1.22
C THR A 97 -9.24 -6.73 -0.35
N ASN A 98 -9.36 -7.91 0.26
CA ASN A 98 -8.20 -8.45 0.99
C ASN A 98 -7.19 -9.04 0.00
N GLU A 99 -7.69 -9.57 -1.11
CA GLU A 99 -6.93 -10.13 -2.21
C GLU A 99 -6.01 -9.06 -2.83
N GLU A 100 -6.51 -7.87 -3.14
CA GLU A 100 -5.67 -6.75 -3.63
C GLU A 100 -4.61 -6.34 -2.60
N ILE A 101 -4.92 -6.35 -1.30
CA ILE A 101 -3.92 -6.06 -0.27
C ILE A 101 -2.86 -7.17 -0.21
N ASP A 102 -3.26 -8.43 -0.38
CA ASP A 102 -2.34 -9.56 -0.37
C ASP A 102 -1.40 -9.52 -1.60
N GLU A 103 -1.92 -9.19 -2.78
CA GLU A 103 -1.12 -8.99 -4.00
C GLU A 103 -0.07 -7.88 -3.81
N GLU A 104 -0.45 -6.75 -3.19
CA GLU A 104 0.50 -5.67 -2.88
C GLU A 104 1.57 -6.09 -1.86
N ILE A 105 1.22 -6.94 -0.88
CA ILE A 105 2.19 -7.51 0.05
C ILE A 105 3.17 -8.42 -0.69
N GLU A 106 2.67 -9.29 -1.58
CA GLU A 106 3.50 -10.18 -2.39
C GLU A 106 4.47 -9.38 -3.26
N ASN A 107 4.00 -8.34 -3.95
CA ASN A 107 4.83 -7.43 -4.74
C ASN A 107 5.95 -6.78 -3.91
N GLU A 108 5.63 -6.28 -2.71
CA GLU A 108 6.64 -5.70 -1.81
C GLU A 108 7.66 -6.74 -1.34
N LEU A 109 7.23 -7.98 -1.07
CA LEU A 109 8.12 -9.07 -0.66
C LEU A 109 9.00 -9.56 -1.80
N GLU A 110 8.49 -9.61 -3.03
CA GLU A 110 9.30 -9.89 -4.22
C GLU A 110 10.40 -8.84 -4.37
N ALA A 111 10.06 -7.56 -4.24
CA ALA A 111 11.03 -6.46 -4.30
C ALA A 111 12.10 -6.48 -3.19
N TRP A 112 11.83 -7.14 -2.04
CA TRP A 112 12.85 -7.32 -0.99
C TRP A 112 13.87 -8.42 -1.31
N ASN A 113 13.55 -9.32 -2.23
CA ASN A 113 14.38 -10.46 -2.59
C ASN A 113 15.22 -10.25 -3.86
N ASP A 114 14.98 -9.17 -4.61
CA ASP A 114 15.79 -8.70 -5.75
C ASP A 114 17.13 -8.06 -5.31
#